data_AF-A0A3N5PW33-F1
#
_entry.id   AF-A0A3N5PW33-F1
#
_cell.length_a   1.000
_cell.length_b   1.000
_cell.length_c   1.000
_cell.angle_alpha   90.00
_cell.angle_beta   90.00
_cell.angle_gamma   90.00
#
_symmetry.space_group_name_H-M   'P 1'
#
loop_
_entity.id
_entity.type
_entity.pdbx_description
1 polymer ?
#
loop_
_entity_poly.entity_id
_entity_poly.type
_entity_poly.pdbx_seq_one_letter_code
_entity_poly.pdbx_strand_id
1 'polypeptide(L)'
;MIDKTIKPSKFQCWILASRPRTLPAALVPVMVGSALAIYHGIFFPHYSIIALLCSILIQIGTNFTNDLYDYLKGTDTEERKGPLRVLASGLISVKEMKWGIFLVFFTAFLLGLYLVYSVGIMILWIGIFSIIAGLAYTAGPFPLAYNGLGDLFVFIFFGIVGTVGTYYLHAQQFTSLAFLI
;
A
#
# COMPACT_ATOMS: atom_id res chain seq x y z
N MET A 1 12.00 -10.89 -28.53
CA MET A 1 11.64 -9.51 -28.94
C MET A 1 10.18 -9.33 -28.62
N ILE A 2 9.80 -8.35 -27.78
CA ILE A 2 8.39 -8.03 -27.56
C ILE A 2 7.94 -7.24 -28.79
N ASP A 3 6.94 -7.77 -29.48
CA ASP A 3 6.31 -7.14 -30.63
C ASP A 3 5.75 -5.76 -30.23
N LYS A 4 6.23 -4.70 -30.89
CA LYS A 4 5.84 -3.30 -30.64
C LYS A 4 4.44 -2.96 -31.20
N THR A 5 3.72 -3.92 -31.79
CA THR A 5 2.46 -3.66 -32.52
C THR A 5 1.18 -3.83 -31.69
N ILE A 6 1.24 -4.46 -30.51
CA ILE A 6 0.03 -4.68 -29.69
C ILE A 6 0.00 -3.67 -28.54
N LYS A 7 -0.85 -2.65 -28.65
CA LYS A 7 -1.17 -1.76 -27.52
C LYS A 7 -1.79 -2.62 -26.40
N PRO A 8 -1.29 -2.54 -25.15
CA PRO A 8 -1.88 -3.28 -24.05
C PRO A 8 -3.34 -2.87 -23.84
N SER A 9 -4.17 -3.83 -23.42
CA SER A 9 -5.56 -3.54 -23.08
C SER A 9 -5.63 -2.60 -21.87
N LYS A 10 -6.73 -1.85 -21.71
CA LYS A 10 -6.93 -0.98 -20.55
C LYS A 10 -6.75 -1.73 -19.22
N PHE A 11 -7.21 -2.97 -19.14
CA PHE A 11 -7.02 -3.81 -17.97
C PHE A 11 -5.55 -4.12 -17.69
N GLN A 12 -4.77 -4.46 -18.72
CA GLN A 12 -3.32 -4.68 -18.59
C GLN A 12 -2.59 -3.40 -18.16
N CYS A 13 -3.03 -2.23 -18.64
CA CYS A 13 -2.49 -0.94 -18.18
C CYS A 13 -2.73 -0.72 -16.68
N TRP A 14 -3.92 -1.04 -16.16
CA TRP A 14 -4.19 -0.94 -14.73
C TRP A 14 -3.40 -1.94 -13.89
N ILE A 15 -3.19 -3.16 -14.38
CA ILE A 15 -2.28 -4.13 -13.74
C ILE A 15 -0.86 -3.59 -13.72
N LEU A 16 -0.38 -3.00 -14.81
CA LEU A 16 0.96 -2.44 -14.86
C LEU A 16 1.10 -1.25 -13.89
N ALA A 17 0.11 -0.36 -13.86
CA ALA A 17 0.05 0.79 -12.97
C ALA A 17 0.06 0.40 -11.49
N SER A 18 -0.50 -0.77 -11.16
CA SER A 18 -0.56 -1.27 -9.78
C SER A 18 0.80 -1.74 -9.25
N ARG A 19 1.80 -1.88 -10.14
CA ARG A 19 3.16 -2.36 -9.88
C ARG A 19 3.18 -3.66 -9.08
N PRO A 20 2.82 -4.82 -9.68
CA PRO A 20 2.69 -6.09 -8.98
C PRO A 20 3.93 -6.50 -8.18
N ARG A 21 5.13 -6.09 -8.62
CA ARG A 21 6.39 -6.34 -7.93
C ARG A 21 6.52 -5.67 -6.56
N THR A 22 5.71 -4.66 -6.25
CA THR A 22 5.70 -3.99 -4.94
C THR A 22 4.64 -4.55 -4.00
N LEU A 23 3.68 -5.33 -4.50
CA LEU A 23 2.58 -5.87 -3.69
C LEU A 23 3.02 -6.88 -2.61
N PRO A 24 4.12 -7.66 -2.77
CA PRO A 24 4.61 -8.49 -1.68
C PRO A 24 4.87 -7.72 -0.38
N ALA A 25 5.33 -6.46 -0.46
CA ALA A 25 5.54 -5.63 0.72
C ALA A 25 4.24 -5.37 1.51
N ALA A 26 3.09 -5.29 0.82
CA ALA A 26 1.78 -5.13 1.43
C ALA A 26 1.19 -6.46 1.96
N LEU A 27 1.55 -7.58 1.32
CA LEU A 27 1.05 -8.93 1.64
C LEU A 27 1.73 -9.54 2.88
N VAL A 28 3.06 -9.50 2.92
CA VAL A 28 3.88 -10.18 3.92
C VAL A 28 3.50 -9.83 5.38
N PRO A 29 3.41 -8.55 5.79
CA PRO A 29 3.06 -8.23 7.18
C PRO A 29 1.71 -8.80 7.61
N VAL A 30 0.72 -8.77 6.71
CA VAL A 30 -0.62 -9.32 7.00
C VAL A 30 -0.54 -10.83 7.17
N MET A 31 0.22 -11.53 6.32
CA MET A 31 0.43 -12.97 6.46
C MET A 31 1.14 -13.32 7.76
N VAL A 32 2.19 -12.59 8.14
CA VAL A 32 2.95 -12.86 9.37
C VAL A 32 2.08 -12.62 10.61
N GLY A 33 1.37 -11.50 10.68
CA GLY A 33 0.47 -11.20 11.80
C GLY A 33 -0.68 -12.22 11.91
N SER A 34 -1.22 -12.65 10.76
CA SER A 34 -2.24 -13.70 10.70
C SER A 34 -1.70 -15.06 11.15
N ALA A 35 -0.49 -15.43 10.73
CA ALA A 35 0.16 -16.68 11.15
C ALA A 35 0.40 -16.71 12.66
N LEU A 36 0.76 -15.57 13.25
CA LEU A 36 0.91 -15.45 14.70
C LEU A 36 -0.44 -15.59 15.43
N ALA A 37 -1.51 -15.04 14.89
CA ALA A 37 -2.86 -15.25 15.43
C ALA A 37 -3.31 -16.72 15.34
N ILE A 38 -2.96 -17.42 14.25
CA ILE A 38 -3.18 -18.87 14.10
C ILE A 38 -2.41 -19.63 15.18
N TYR A 39 -1.13 -19.30 15.38
CA TYR A 39 -0.28 -19.92 16.39
C TYR A 39 -0.84 -19.78 17.81
N HIS A 40 -1.47 -18.64 18.13
CA HIS A 40 -2.14 -18.42 19.42
C HIS A 40 -3.60 -18.92 19.48
N GLY A 41 -4.13 -19.55 18.43
CA GLY A 41 -5.48 -20.12 18.42
C GLY A 41 -6.62 -19.08 18.42
N ILE A 42 -6.35 -17.84 18.00
CA ILE A 42 -7.28 -16.70 18.02
C ILE A 42 -7.54 -16.13 16.62
N PHE A 43 -7.42 -16.97 15.60
CA PHE A 43 -7.50 -16.54 14.21
C PHE A 43 -8.94 -16.31 13.74
N PHE A 44 -9.17 -15.15 13.12
CA PHE A 44 -10.45 -14.76 12.54
C PHE A 44 -10.26 -14.44 11.05
N PRO A 45 -10.56 -15.37 10.13
CA PRO A 45 -10.20 -15.24 8.71
C PRO A 45 -10.69 -13.94 8.05
N HIS A 46 -11.88 -13.47 8.42
CA HIS A 46 -12.47 -12.27 7.85
C HIS A 46 -11.65 -11.00 8.12
N TYR A 47 -11.02 -10.87 9.31
CA TYR A 47 -10.14 -9.74 9.59
C TYR A 47 -8.89 -9.76 8.72
N SER A 48 -8.27 -10.92 8.50
CA SER A 48 -7.09 -11.04 7.63
C SER A 48 -7.41 -10.75 6.17
N ILE A 49 -8.54 -11.24 5.66
CA ILE A 49 -8.97 -10.98 4.28
C ILE A 49 -9.18 -9.47 4.08
N ILE A 50 -9.89 -8.81 5.01
CA ILE A 50 -10.18 -7.38 4.90
C ILE A 50 -8.92 -6.55 5.09
N ALA A 51 -8.05 -6.90 6.05
CA ALA A 51 -6.76 -6.25 6.23
C ALA A 51 -5.86 -6.39 4.99
N LEU A 52 -5.84 -7.57 4.36
CA LEU A 52 -5.09 -7.81 3.15
C LEU A 52 -5.62 -6.95 1.98
N LEU A 53 -6.94 -6.89 1.81
CA LEU A 53 -7.57 -6.04 0.80
C LEU A 53 -7.23 -4.56 1.04
N CYS A 54 -7.33 -4.07 2.29
CA CYS A 54 -6.91 -2.72 2.65
C CYS A 54 -5.45 -2.47 2.27
N SER A 55 -4.54 -3.35 2.70
CA SER A 55 -3.09 -3.22 2.49
C SER A 55 -2.75 -3.18 1.00
N ILE A 56 -3.32 -4.09 0.20
CA ILE A 56 -3.14 -4.13 -1.25
C ILE A 56 -3.70 -2.87 -1.91
N LEU A 57 -4.94 -2.47 -1.59
CA LEU A 57 -5.57 -1.28 -2.18
C LEU A 57 -4.80 0.00 -1.86
N ILE A 58 -4.29 0.14 -0.62
CA ILE A 58 -3.45 1.27 -0.22
C ILE A 58 -2.13 1.26 -1.01
N GLN A 59 -1.48 0.11 -1.17
CA GLN A 59 -0.25 0.00 -1.96
C GLN A 59 -0.49 0.34 -3.44
N ILE A 60 -1.60 -0.13 -4.01
CA ILE A 60 -2.01 0.20 -5.38
C ILE A 60 -2.28 1.71 -5.51
N GLY A 61 -3.04 2.30 -4.58
CA GLY A 61 -3.33 3.74 -4.55
C GLY A 61 -2.06 4.58 -4.44
N THR A 62 -1.10 4.17 -3.62
CA THR A 62 0.22 4.81 -3.52
C THR A 62 0.98 4.71 -4.85
N ASN A 63 0.94 3.56 -5.51
CA ASN A 63 1.58 3.38 -6.82
C ASN A 63 0.97 4.26 -7.92
N PHE A 64 -0.36 4.37 -7.96
CA PHE A 64 -1.08 5.27 -8.86
C PHE A 64 -0.77 6.73 -8.58
N THR A 65 -0.76 7.12 -7.30
CA THR A 65 -0.44 8.47 -6.84
C THR A 65 0.99 8.85 -7.23
N ASN A 66 1.95 7.94 -7.04
CA ASN A 66 3.32 8.14 -7.48
C ASN A 66 3.39 8.32 -9.00
N ASP A 67 2.64 7.52 -9.79
CA ASP A 67 2.60 7.69 -11.26
C ASP A 67 2.04 9.06 -11.68
N LEU A 68 1.01 9.54 -10.99
CA LEU A 68 0.44 10.86 -11.22
C LEU A 68 1.42 11.99 -10.90
N TYR A 69 2.03 11.97 -9.72
CA TYR A 69 2.92 13.05 -9.30
C TYR A 69 4.27 13.03 -10.03
N ASP A 70 4.80 11.85 -10.38
CA ASP A 70 6.01 11.72 -11.20
C ASP A 70 5.78 12.34 -12.59
N TYR A 71 4.62 12.07 -13.21
CA TYR A 71 4.20 12.66 -14.47
C TYR A 71 4.03 14.18 -14.38
N LEU A 72 3.32 14.68 -13.36
CA LEU A 72 3.07 16.12 -13.20
C LEU A 72 4.35 16.92 -12.90
N LYS A 73 5.35 16.32 -12.25
CA LYS A 73 6.65 16.94 -11.98
C LYS A 73 7.62 16.89 -13.18
N GLY A 74 7.28 16.16 -14.24
CA GLY A 74 8.17 15.96 -15.40
C GLY A 74 9.35 15.03 -15.13
N THR A 75 9.28 14.23 -14.07
CA THR A 75 10.35 13.31 -13.65
C THR A 75 10.44 12.06 -14.54
N ASP A 76 9.37 11.77 -15.29
CA ASP A 76 9.31 10.65 -16.25
C ASP A 76 9.76 11.12 -17.64
N THR A 77 11.08 11.12 -17.87
CA THR A 77 11.71 11.38 -19.18
C THR A 77 11.98 10.08 -19.94
N GLU A 78 12.21 10.17 -21.26
CA GLU A 78 12.62 9.04 -22.13
C GLU A 78 13.91 8.34 -21.61
N GLU A 79 14.74 9.05 -20.86
CA GLU A 79 16.00 8.55 -20.30
C GLU A 79 15.82 7.71 -19.03
N ARG A 80 14.59 7.64 -18.48
CA ARG A 80 14.30 6.91 -17.24
C ARG A 80 14.48 5.41 -17.43
N LYS A 81 15.44 4.83 -16.70
CA LYS A 81 15.59 3.38 -16.57
C LYS A 81 14.59 2.85 -15.53
N GLY A 82 13.52 2.21 -15.97
CA GLY A 82 12.54 1.61 -15.07
C GLY A 82 11.33 0.99 -15.77
N PRO A 83 10.39 0.40 -15.02
CA PRO A 83 9.14 -0.10 -15.59
C PRO A 83 8.37 1.03 -16.29
N LEU A 84 7.67 0.67 -17.37
CA LEU A 84 6.80 1.57 -18.14
C LEU A 84 5.80 2.27 -17.21
N ARG A 85 5.76 3.60 -17.27
CA ARG A 85 4.76 4.43 -16.57
C ARG A 85 3.57 4.66 -17.49
N VAL A 86 2.38 4.27 -17.06
CA VAL A 86 1.19 4.25 -17.94
C VAL A 86 0.69 5.65 -18.26
N LEU A 87 0.90 6.61 -17.34
CA LEU A 87 0.57 8.02 -17.55
C LEU A 87 1.51 8.68 -18.55
N ALA A 88 2.83 8.55 -18.33
CA ALA A 88 3.83 9.10 -19.24
C ALA A 88 3.74 8.50 -20.66
N SER A 89 3.28 7.24 -20.76
CA SER A 89 3.05 6.55 -22.04
C SER A 89 1.72 6.92 -22.72
N GLY A 90 0.89 7.77 -22.11
CA GLY A 90 -0.43 8.14 -22.62
C GLY A 90 -1.46 7.00 -22.65
N LEU A 91 -1.20 5.87 -21.99
CA LEU A 91 -2.09 4.70 -21.96
C LEU A 91 -3.29 4.92 -21.02
N ILE A 92 -3.10 5.73 -19.98
CA ILE A 92 -4.12 6.18 -19.04
C ILE A 92 -4.03 7.70 -18.95
N SER A 93 -5.18 8.39 -19.04
CA SER A 93 -5.24 9.84 -18.89
C SER A 93 -5.15 10.27 -17.43
N VAL A 94 -4.74 11.51 -17.19
CA VAL A 94 -4.70 12.12 -15.84
C VAL A 94 -6.07 12.03 -15.14
N LYS A 95 -7.16 12.24 -15.89
CA LYS A 95 -8.52 12.15 -15.34
C LYS A 95 -8.86 10.72 -14.89
N GLU A 96 -8.57 9.72 -15.72
CA GLU A 96 -8.75 8.31 -15.37
C GLU A 96 -7.91 7.93 -14.16
N MET A 97 -6.64 8.34 -14.10
CA MET A 97 -5.75 8.03 -12.97
C MET A 97 -6.28 8.63 -11.66
N LYS A 98 -6.71 9.90 -11.67
CA LYS A 98 -7.32 10.54 -10.49
C LYS A 98 -8.55 9.78 -9.98
N TRP A 99 -9.40 9.32 -10.90
CA TRP A 99 -10.54 8.48 -10.53
C TRP A 99 -10.11 7.12 -9.98
N GLY A 100 -9.10 6.48 -10.59
CA GLY A 100 -8.52 5.23 -10.09
C GLY A 100 -7.99 5.38 -8.66
N ILE A 101 -7.21 6.44 -8.39
CA ILE A 101 -6.71 6.79 -7.05
C ILE A 101 -7.87 6.97 -6.06
N PHE A 102 -8.88 7.75 -6.43
CA PHE A 102 -10.04 7.97 -5.57
C PHE A 102 -10.75 6.67 -5.24
N LEU A 103 -11.04 5.84 -6.24
CA LEU A 103 -11.76 4.57 -6.04
C LEU A 103 -10.99 3.62 -5.12
N VAL A 104 -9.69 3.39 -5.36
CA VAL A 104 -8.93 2.43 -4.55
C VAL A 104 -8.77 2.90 -3.10
N PHE A 105 -8.50 4.19 -2.87
CA PHE A 105 -8.41 4.71 -1.50
C PHE A 105 -9.77 4.80 -0.81
N PHE A 106 -10.82 5.14 -1.54
CA PHE A 106 -12.18 5.16 -0.98
C PHE A 106 -12.63 3.76 -0.57
N THR A 107 -12.39 2.74 -1.40
CA THR A 107 -12.66 1.35 -1.03
C THR A 107 -11.83 0.90 0.17
N ALA A 108 -10.52 1.22 0.20
CA ALA A 108 -9.67 0.92 1.35
C ALA A 108 -10.18 1.61 2.63
N PHE A 109 -10.65 2.85 2.52
CA PHE A 109 -11.22 3.60 3.63
C PHE A 109 -12.48 2.93 4.19
N LEU A 110 -13.42 2.51 3.33
CA LEU A 110 -14.63 1.80 3.78
C LEU A 110 -14.31 0.47 4.47
N LEU A 111 -13.36 -0.30 3.93
CA LEU A 111 -12.89 -1.54 4.55
C LEU A 111 -12.18 -1.27 5.89
N GLY A 112 -11.39 -0.19 5.96
CA GLY A 112 -10.76 0.26 7.19
C GLY A 112 -11.78 0.66 8.26
N LEU A 113 -12.85 1.39 7.89
CA LEU A 113 -13.95 1.72 8.80
C LEU A 113 -14.65 0.47 9.34
N TYR A 114 -14.82 -0.56 8.52
CA TYR A 114 -15.35 -1.84 9.01
C TYR A 114 -14.44 -2.47 10.08
N LEU A 115 -13.11 -2.43 9.90
CA LEU A 115 -12.17 -2.94 10.92
C LEU A 115 -12.20 -2.10 12.19
N VAL A 116 -12.31 -0.76 12.08
CA VAL A 116 -12.49 0.14 13.23
C VAL A 116 -13.78 -0.17 13.97
N TYR A 117 -14.88 -0.37 13.26
CA TYR A 117 -16.17 -0.73 13.86
C TYR A 117 -16.11 -2.08 14.58
N SER A 118 -15.41 -3.06 14.00
CA SER A 118 -15.37 -4.43 14.52
C SER A 118 -14.40 -4.63 15.69
N VAL A 119 -13.26 -3.93 15.68
CA VAL A 119 -12.15 -4.15 16.63
C VAL A 119 -11.99 -2.98 17.60
N GLY A 120 -12.33 -1.77 17.18
CA GLY A 120 -12.33 -0.57 18.02
C GLY A 120 -11.37 0.54 17.56
N ILE A 121 -11.39 1.63 18.34
CA ILE A 121 -10.76 2.91 17.99
C ILE A 121 -9.23 2.84 17.82
N MET A 122 -8.57 1.83 18.40
CA MET A 122 -7.12 1.68 18.27
C MET A 122 -6.69 1.51 16.81
N ILE A 123 -7.50 0.82 15.98
CA ILE A 123 -7.25 0.67 14.55
C ILE A 123 -7.32 2.02 13.83
N LEU A 124 -8.21 2.92 14.27
CA LEU A 124 -8.30 4.26 13.69
C LEU A 124 -7.02 5.05 13.95
N TRP A 125 -6.50 5.00 15.18
CA TRP A 125 -5.25 5.68 15.53
C TRP A 125 -4.06 5.14 14.73
N ILE A 126 -3.92 3.82 14.62
CA ILE A 126 -2.89 3.19 13.79
C ILE A 126 -2.99 3.70 12.34
N GLY A 127 -4.21 3.78 11.79
CA GLY A 127 -4.46 4.31 10.45
C GLY A 127 -4.06 5.79 10.31
N ILE A 128 -4.49 6.65 11.23
CA ILE A 128 -4.16 8.08 11.22
C ILE A 128 -2.65 8.30 11.29
N PHE A 129 -1.96 7.64 12.22
CA PHE A 129 -0.50 7.76 12.32
C PHE A 129 0.22 7.22 11.08
N SER A 130 -0.28 6.15 10.47
CA SER A 130 0.28 5.62 9.23
C SER A 130 0.12 6.59 8.06
N ILE A 131 -1.01 7.30 7.96
CA ILE A 131 -1.22 8.34 6.93
C ILE A 131 -0.25 9.50 7.15
N ILE A 132 -0.14 10.01 8.37
CA ILE A 132 0.78 11.10 8.71
C ILE A 132 2.22 10.71 8.36
N ALA A 133 2.62 9.49 8.73
CA ALA A 133 3.95 8.99 8.44
C ALA A 133 4.19 8.81 6.92
N GLY A 134 3.20 8.32 6.17
CA GLY A 134 3.27 8.24 4.71
C GLY A 134 3.41 9.62 4.03
N LEU A 135 2.76 10.65 4.57
CA LEU A 135 2.97 12.03 4.12
C LEU A 135 4.40 12.48 4.42
N ALA A 136 4.91 12.25 5.63
CA ALA A 136 6.30 12.58 5.99
C ALA A 136 7.34 11.78 5.18
N TYR A 137 6.98 10.60 4.67
CA TYR A 137 7.87 9.80 3.83
C TYR A 137 8.18 10.47 2.49
N THR A 138 7.19 11.10 1.85
CA THR A 138 7.33 11.68 0.49
C THR A 138 7.30 13.20 0.43
N ALA A 139 6.69 13.87 1.42
CA ALA A 139 6.35 15.28 1.40
C ALA A 139 6.82 16.00 2.67
N GLY A 140 6.60 17.32 2.72
CA GLY A 140 7.02 18.18 3.83
C GLY A 140 8.47 18.68 3.70
N PRO A 141 8.96 19.43 4.70
CA PRO A 141 10.27 20.08 4.65
C PRO A 141 11.45 19.09 4.75
N PHE A 142 11.21 17.87 5.26
CA PHE A 142 12.22 16.83 5.41
C PHE A 142 11.66 15.45 5.03
N PRO A 143 11.53 15.15 3.73
CA PRO A 143 10.91 13.92 3.27
C PRO A 143 11.86 12.71 3.48
N LEU A 144 11.42 11.73 4.26
CA LEU A 144 12.28 10.62 4.74
C LEU A 144 12.89 9.81 3.59
N ALA A 145 12.13 9.58 2.51
CA ALA A 145 12.57 8.79 1.36
C ALA A 145 13.80 9.41 0.65
N TYR A 146 13.89 10.74 0.63
CA TYR A 146 14.97 11.46 -0.04
C TYR A 146 16.15 11.78 0.90
N ASN A 147 16.04 11.45 2.19
CA ASN A 147 17.06 11.70 3.21
C ASN A 147 17.69 10.41 3.76
N GLY A 148 17.64 9.32 2.99
CA GLY A 148 18.25 8.04 3.37
C GLY A 148 17.52 7.26 4.47
N LEU A 149 16.34 7.71 4.88
CA LEU A 149 15.52 7.07 5.92
C LEU A 149 14.42 6.18 5.35
N GLY A 150 14.44 5.93 4.05
CA GLY A 150 13.39 5.18 3.36
C GLY A 150 13.29 3.72 3.79
N ASP A 151 14.44 3.04 3.92
CA ASP A 151 14.47 1.62 4.33
C ASP A 151 13.99 1.44 5.77
N LEU A 152 14.39 2.35 6.66
CA LEU A 152 13.91 2.37 8.05
C LEU A 152 12.39 2.58 8.12
N PHE A 153 11.86 3.50 7.31
CA PHE A 153 10.42 3.73 7.22
C PHE A 153 9.69 2.47 6.76
N VAL A 154 10.18 1.82 5.71
CA VAL A 154 9.58 0.58 5.19
C VAL A 154 9.62 -0.53 6.25
N PHE A 155 10.73 -0.72 6.94
CA PHE A 155 10.84 -1.69 8.03
C PHE A 155 9.83 -1.43 9.15
N ILE A 156 9.68 -0.17 9.59
CA ILE A 156 8.74 0.18 10.66
C ILE A 156 7.30 -0.04 10.21
N PHE A 157 6.89 0.46 9.05
CA PHE A 157 5.47 0.46 8.66
C PHE A 157 5.03 -0.83 7.98
N PHE A 158 5.82 -1.35 7.05
CA PHE A 158 5.54 -2.61 6.34
C PHE A 158 6.07 -3.84 7.07
N GLY A 159 6.99 -3.69 8.03
CA GLY A 159 7.35 -4.75 8.96
C GLY A 159 6.49 -4.68 10.22
N ILE A 160 6.90 -3.82 11.16
CA ILE A 160 6.39 -3.80 12.54
C ILE A 160 4.91 -3.45 12.61
N VAL A 161 4.53 -2.26 12.14
CA VAL A 161 3.15 -1.74 12.28
C VAL A 161 2.17 -2.65 11.53
N GLY A 162 2.48 -3.07 10.31
CA GLY A 162 1.62 -3.97 9.54
C GLY A 162 1.39 -5.32 10.22
N THR A 163 2.45 -5.93 10.76
CA THR A 163 2.39 -7.24 11.42
C THR A 163 1.67 -7.15 12.77
N VAL A 164 2.10 -6.22 13.62
CA VAL A 164 1.49 -5.98 14.95
C VAL A 164 0.04 -5.56 14.81
N GLY A 165 -0.26 -4.66 13.87
CA GLY A 165 -1.62 -4.20 13.59
C GLY A 165 -2.52 -5.34 13.13
N THR A 166 -2.02 -6.22 12.25
CA THR A 166 -2.78 -7.40 11.81
C THR A 166 -3.03 -8.37 12.97
N TYR A 167 -2.02 -8.66 13.80
CA TYR A 167 -2.22 -9.48 14.99
C TYR A 167 -3.24 -8.86 15.95
N TYR A 168 -3.18 -7.54 16.16
CA TYR A 168 -4.11 -6.81 17.03
C TYR A 168 -5.57 -6.94 16.56
N LEU A 169 -5.83 -7.01 15.24
CA LEU A 169 -7.20 -7.25 14.73
C LEU A 169 -7.80 -8.55 15.28
N HIS A 170 -6.97 -9.56 15.50
CA HIS A 170 -7.41 -10.85 16.04
C HIS A 170 -7.44 -10.87 17.57
N ALA A 171 -6.40 -10.32 18.19
CA ALA A 171 -6.13 -10.51 19.61
C ALA A 171 -6.67 -9.38 20.51
N GLN A 172 -6.85 -8.18 19.95
CA GLN A 172 -7.15 -6.93 20.68
C GLN A 172 -6.15 -6.64 21.82
N GLN A 173 -4.94 -7.20 21.71
CA GLN A 173 -3.83 -7.02 22.63
C GLN A 173 -2.52 -7.12 21.86
N PHE A 174 -1.46 -6.54 22.41
CA PHE A 174 -0.12 -6.63 21.85
C PHE A 174 0.61 -7.85 22.39
N THR A 175 1.48 -8.45 21.58
CA THR A 175 2.42 -9.50 22.01
C THR A 175 3.82 -9.11 21.60
N SER A 176 4.81 -9.33 22.48
CA SER A 176 6.22 -9.06 22.19
C SER A 176 6.72 -9.85 20.98
N LEU A 177 6.18 -11.05 20.75
CA LEU A 177 6.53 -11.91 19.61
C LEU A 177 6.21 -11.25 18.25
N ALA A 178 5.18 -10.39 18.19
CA ALA A 178 4.82 -9.67 16.96
C ALA A 178 5.83 -8.58 16.59
N PHE A 179 6.73 -8.20 17.51
CA PHE A 179 7.78 -7.20 17.27
C PHE A 179 9.13 -7.82 16.87
N LEU A 180 9.25 -9.15 16.82
CA LEU A 180 10.52 -9.87 16.53
C LEU A 180 10.79 -10.13 15.04
N ILE A 181 10.11 -9.39 14.18
CA ILE A 181 10.23 -9.41 12.71
C ILE A 181 11.39 -8.55 12.20
#